data_AF-A0A1N7CAE3-F1
#
_entry.id   AF-A0A1N7CAE3-F1
#
_cell.length_a   1.000
_cell.length_b   1.000
_cell.length_c   1.000
_cell.angle_alpha   90.00
_cell.angle_beta   90.00
_cell.angle_gamma   90.00
#
_symmetry.space_group_name_H-M   'P 1'
#
loop_
_entity.id
_entity.type
_entity.pdbx_description
1 polymer ?
#
loop_
_entity_poly.entity_id
_entity_poly.type
_entity_poly.pdbx_seq_one_letter_code
_entity_poly.pdbx_strand_id
1 'polypeptide(L)' 'KSLFKVLKYFRACKFESLKAFIRKINRPPSRTSKGRRVIDYEKIYQLTERQVMAGETEFLYSTELNPVIL' A
#
# COMPACT_ATOMS: atom_id res chain seq x y z
N LYS A 1 17.04 -4.96 0.73
CA LYS A 1 16.29 -4.23 1.78
C LYS A 1 15.99 -2.82 1.26
N SER A 2 14.73 -2.36 1.17
CA SER A 2 14.45 -1.06 0.53
C SER A 2 14.94 0.13 1.36
N LEU A 3 15.46 1.16 0.70
CA LEU A 3 16.00 2.39 1.29
C LEU A 3 14.98 3.08 2.22
N PHE A 4 13.70 3.00 1.85
CA PHE A 4 12.60 3.57 2.62
C PHE A 4 12.43 2.95 4.01
N LYS A 5 12.67 1.63 4.12
CA LYS A 5 12.67 0.95 5.43
C LYS A 5 13.81 1.50 6.28
N VAL A 6 15.01 1.61 5.72
CA VAL A 6 16.19 2.13 6.41
C VAL A 6 15.96 3.56 6.92
N LEU A 7 15.40 4.46 6.10
CA LEU A 7 15.07 5.83 6.51
C LEU A 7 14.00 5.91 7.61
N LYS A 8 12.91 5.13 7.49
CA LYS A 8 11.88 5.02 8.54
C LYS A 8 12.49 4.58 9.86
N TYR A 9 13.42 3.65 9.78
CA TYR A 9 14.13 3.09 10.92
C TYR A 9 15.10 4.08 11.58
N PHE A 10 15.91 4.80 10.80
CA PHE A 10 16.77 5.86 11.33
C PHE A 10 16.00 6.97 12.05
N ARG A 11 14.81 7.33 11.54
CA ARG A 11 13.93 8.29 12.23
C ARG A 11 13.40 7.77 13.57
N ALA A 12 13.10 6.46 13.65
CA ALA A 12 12.67 5.84 14.91
C ALA A 12 13.80 5.80 15.95
N CYS A 13 15.04 5.50 15.54
CA CYS A 13 16.22 5.52 16.41
C CYS A 13 16.51 6.88 17.06
N LYS A 14 15.96 7.98 16.53
CA LYS A 14 16.12 9.30 17.16
C LYS A 14 15.40 9.39 18.52
N PHE A 15 14.42 8.53 18.75
CA PHE A 15 13.56 8.54 19.94
C PHE A 15 13.70 7.29 20.81
N GLU A 16 14.56 6.33 20.42
CA GLU A 16 14.80 5.10 21.17
C GLU A 16 16.25 4.62 21.07
N SER A 17 16.74 3.91 22.08
CA SER A 17 18.11 3.39 22.06
C SER A 17 18.31 2.38 20.93
N LEU A 18 19.54 2.33 20.39
CA LEU A 18 19.94 1.39 19.33
C LEU A 18 19.57 -0.07 19.67
N LYS A 19 19.71 -0.46 20.94
CA LYS A 19 19.34 -1.80 21.44
C LYS A 19 17.83 -2.07 21.34
N ALA A 20 16.99 -1.10 21.70
CA ALA A 20 15.54 -1.23 21.61
C ALA A 20 15.09 -1.32 20.14
N PHE A 21 15.72 -0.54 19.28
CA PHE A 21 15.50 -0.54 17.84
C PHE A 21 15.87 -1.87 17.16
N ILE A 22 17.07 -2.42 17.44
CA ILE A 22 17.50 -3.72 16.89
C ILE A 22 16.49 -4.81 17.27
N ARG A 23 16.01 -4.80 18.52
CA ARG A 23 14.98 -5.73 19.00
C ARG A 23 13.66 -5.58 18.24
N LYS A 24 13.26 -4.37 17.84
CA LYS A 24 12.05 -4.13 17.04
C LYS A 24 12.19 -4.63 15.61
N ILE A 25 13.36 -4.46 14.98
CA ILE A 25 13.60 -4.95 13.61
C ILE A 25 13.60 -6.47 13.53
N ASN A 26 14.23 -7.12 14.52
CA ASN A 26 14.36 -8.58 14.54
C ASN A 26 13.12 -9.27 15.11
N ARG A 27 12.09 -8.51 15.52
CA ARG A 27 10.85 -9.09 16.03
C ARG A 27 10.14 -9.83 14.88
N PRO A 28 9.80 -11.12 15.05
CA PRO A 28 9.03 -11.85 14.06
C PRO A 28 7.68 -11.14 13.87
N PRO A 29 7.19 -11.04 12.62
CA PRO A 29 5.93 -10.38 12.34
C PRO A 29 4.79 -11.11 13.05
N SER A 30 3.93 -10.37 13.75
CA SER A 30 2.77 -10.95 14.44
C SER A 30 1.65 -11.40 13.48
N ARG A 31 1.70 -10.95 12.22
CA ARG A 31 0.76 -11.33 11.17
C ARG A 31 1.52 -11.81 9.95
N THR A 32 1.11 -12.96 9.44
CA THR A 32 1.44 -13.39 8.09
C THR A 32 0.60 -12.56 7.11
N SER A 33 1.23 -11.69 6.33
CA SER A 33 0.55 -11.08 5.17
C SER A 33 0.58 -12.10 4.04
N LYS A 34 -0.50 -12.21 3.25
CA LYS A 34 -0.52 -13.00 2.01
C LYS A 34 0.31 -12.35 0.88
N GLY A 35 1.34 -11.57 1.22
CA GLY A 35 2.07 -10.73 0.29
C GLY A 35 1.31 -9.47 -0.12
N ARG A 36 1.83 -8.79 -1.15
CA ARG A 36 1.14 -7.73 -1.86
C ARG A 36 0.18 -8.42 -2.83
N ARG A 37 -1.12 -8.10 -2.76
CA ARG A 37 -2.07 -8.58 -3.78
C ARG A 37 -1.62 -8.05 -5.13
N VAL A 38 -1.52 -8.94 -6.12
CA VAL A 38 -1.31 -8.54 -7.52
C VAL A 38 -2.61 -7.91 -7.98
N ILE A 39 -2.51 -6.70 -8.53
CA ILE A 39 -3.65 -5.98 -9.08
C ILE A 39 -4.02 -6.65 -10.41
N ASP A 40 -5.29 -7.01 -10.57
CA ASP A 40 -5.82 -7.56 -11.81
C ASP A 40 -6.22 -6.41 -12.74
N TYR A 41 -5.24 -5.92 -13.52
CA TYR A 41 -5.44 -4.79 -14.43
C TYR A 41 -6.48 -5.07 -15.52
N GLU A 42 -6.64 -6.32 -15.93
CA GLU A 42 -7.60 -6.71 -16.96
C GLU A 42 -9.03 -6.58 -16.43
N LYS A 43 -9.28 -7.09 -15.22
CA LYS A 43 -10.57 -6.93 -14.56
C LYS A 43 -10.92 -5.47 -14.31
N ILE A 44 -9.93 -4.66 -13.93
CA ILE A 44 -10.11 -3.22 -13.75
C ILE A 44 -10.53 -2.57 -15.06
N TYR A 45 -9.81 -2.85 -16.15
CA TYR A 45 -10.12 -2.32 -17.47
C TYR A 45 -11.55 -2.67 -17.90
N GLN A 46 -11.95 -3.94 -17.77
CA GLN A 46 -13.30 -4.39 -18.12
C GLN A 46 -14.41 -3.70 -17.31
N LEU A 47 -14.15 -3.43 -16.02
CA LEU A 47 -15.09 -2.69 -15.18
C LEU A 47 -15.17 -1.22 -15.59
N THR A 48 -14.02 -0.60 -15.84
CA THR A 48 -13.95 0.80 -16.30
C THR A 48 -14.66 0.98 -17.65
N GLU A 49 -14.44 0.08 -18.60
CA GLU A 49 -15.11 0.11 -19.90
C GLU A 49 -16.64 0.05 -19.75
N ARG A 50 -17.15 -0.86 -18.91
CA ARG A 50 -18.59 -0.97 -18.65
C ARG A 50 -19.17 0.31 -18.06
N GLN A 51 -18.46 0.94 -17.12
CA GLN A 51 -18.92 2.18 -16.50
C GLN A 51 -18.94 3.35 -17.49
N VAL A 52 -17.92 3.45 -18.35
CA VAL A 52 -17.87 4.43 -19.44
C VAL A 52 -19.05 4.23 -20.40
N MET A 53 -19.33 2.99 -20.80
CA MET A 53 -20.47 2.66 -21.66
C MET A 53 -21.82 2.96 -20.99
N ALA A 54 -21.90 2.86 -19.66
CA ALA A 54 -23.09 3.20 -18.89
C ALA A 54 -23.26 4.71 -18.63
N GLY A 55 -22.29 5.55 -19.02
CA GLY A 55 -22.30 6.99 -18.74
C GLY A 55 -21.97 7.34 -17.29
N GLU A 56 -21.61 6.35 -16.47
CA GLU A 56 -21.18 6.54 -15.08
C GLU A 56 -19.70 6.96 -15.07
N THR A 57 -19.40 8.21 -15.43
CA THR A 57 -18.01 8.69 -15.57
C THR A 57 -17.62 9.77 -14.57
N GLU A 58 -18.58 10.28 -13.78
CA GLU A 58 -18.36 11.38 -12.84
C GLU A 58 -17.23 11.09 -11.84
N PHE A 59 -17.13 9.83 -11.37
CA PHE A 59 -16.07 9.40 -10.47
C PHE A 59 -14.68 9.27 -11.13
N LEU A 60 -14.59 9.15 -12.46
CA LEU A 60 -13.32 9.09 -13.19
C LEU A 60 -12.60 10.44 -13.22
N TYR A 61 -13.37 11.52 -13.11
CA TYR A 61 -12.86 12.90 -13.09
C TYR A 61 -12.69 13.43 -11.66
N SER A 62 -13.05 12.63 -10.66
CA SER A 62 -12.89 13.01 -9.25
C SER A 62 -11.42 12.99 -8.85
N THR A 63 -10.98 14.04 -8.16
CA THR A 63 -9.68 14.10 -7.48
C THR A 63 -9.69 13.34 -6.14
N GLU A 64 -10.86 12.87 -5.71
CA GLU A 64 -10.98 12.04 -4.52
C GLU A 64 -10.43 10.65 -4.81
N LEU A 65 -9.28 10.35 -4.21
CA LEU A 65 -8.66 9.04 -4.29
C LEU A 65 -9.58 8.00 -3.64
N ASN A 66 -10.36 7.27 -4.44
CA ASN A 66 -11.15 6.14 -3.99
C ASN A 66 -10.30 4.86 -4.05
N PRO A 67 -9.83 4.32 -2.91
CA PRO A 67 -8.95 3.15 -2.90
C PRO A 67 -9.68 1.84 -3.26
N VAL A 68 -10.93 1.89 -3.72
CA VAL A 68 -11.74 0.72 -4.11
C VAL A 68 -11.58 0.41 -5.58
N ILE A 69 -10.33 0.19 -5.99
CA ILE A 69 -10.03 -0.61 -7.16
C ILE A 69 -9.07 -1.69 -6.64
N LEU A 70 -9.67 -2.80 -6.18
CA LEU A 70 -9.00 -3.98 -5.61
C LEU A 70 -8.91 -5.11 -6.63
#